data_AF-A0A2E9X0Z9-F1
#
_entry.id   AF-A0A2E9X0Z9-F1
#
_cell.length_a   1.000
_cell.length_b   1.000
_cell.length_c   1.000
_cell.angle_alpha   90.00
_cell.angle_beta   90.00
_cell.angle_gamma   90.00
#
_symmetry.space_group_name_H-M   'P 1'
#
loop_
_entity.id
_entity.type
_entity.pdbx_description
1 polymer ?
#
loop_
_entity_poly.entity_id
_entity_poly.type
_entity_poly.pdbx_seq_one_letter_code
_entity_poly.pdbx_strand_id
1 'polypeptide(L)' 'MHLAAPSAVINSGGQWNTYQITALGSRLVVNLNGTQTVDTTDDQFTSGPIALQYGAGIVRFRNVRIRSLD' A
#
# COMPACT_ATOMS: atom_id res chain seq x y z
N MET A 1 6.59 -10.82 13.93
CA MET A 1 6.50 -9.70 12.98
C MET A 1 6.12 -10.30 11.65
N HIS A 2 4.95 -9.97 11.10
CA HIS A 2 4.59 -10.36 9.74
C HIS A 2 5.12 -9.28 8.81
N LEU A 3 6.14 -9.62 8.01
CA LEU A 3 6.81 -8.68 7.13
C LEU A 3 6.85 -9.27 5.73
N ALA A 4 6.29 -8.55 4.76
CA ALA A 4 6.49 -8.81 3.35
C ALA A 4 7.38 -7.70 2.78
N ALA A 5 8.65 -8.05 2.50
CA ALA A 5 9.57 -7.11 1.86
C ALA A 5 9.13 -6.84 0.41
N PRO A 6 9.33 -5.61 -0.11
CA PRO A 6 9.03 -5.32 -1.50
C PRO A 6 9.93 -6.14 -2.43
N SER A 7 9.36 -6.71 -3.49
CA SER A 7 10.06 -7.50 -4.51
C SER A 7 10.96 -6.67 -5.41
N ALA A 8 10.80 -5.34 -5.42
CA ALA A 8 11.54 -4.42 -6.26
C ALA A 8 11.85 -3.10 -5.54
N VAL A 9 13.00 -2.51 -5.88
CA VAL A 9 13.38 -1.16 -5.45
C VAL A 9 12.88 -0.16 -6.48
N ILE A 10 12.02 0.77 -6.05
CA ILE A 10 11.48 1.85 -6.89
C ILE A 10 12.01 3.19 -6.39
N ASN A 11 12.60 3.99 -7.28
CA ASN A 11 13.01 5.35 -6.94
C ASN A 11 11.77 6.23 -6.75
N SER A 12 11.43 6.55 -5.51
CA SER A 12 10.19 7.26 -5.15
C SER A 12 10.42 8.66 -4.56
N GLY A 13 11.67 9.05 -4.29
CA GLY A 13 12.00 10.30 -3.63
C GLY A 13 11.69 11.54 -4.47
N GLY A 14 11.09 12.57 -3.86
CA GLY A 14 10.92 13.89 -4.47
C GLY A 14 9.91 14.00 -5.61
N GLN A 15 9.16 12.93 -5.89
CA GLN A 15 8.19 12.89 -6.99
C GLN A 15 6.83 12.31 -6.56
N TRP A 16 5.82 12.52 -7.39
CA TRP A 16 4.53 11.88 -7.20
C TRP A 16 4.64 10.39 -7.51
N ASN A 17 4.11 9.58 -6.61
CA ASN A 17 4.01 8.13 -6.79
C ASN A 17 2.55 7.70 -6.71
N THR A 18 2.21 6.67 -7.47
CA THR A 18 0.87 6.09 -7.45
C THR A 18 0.92 4.75 -6.75
N TYR A 19 0.18 4.65 -5.63
CA TYR A 19 -0.12 3.38 -4.99
C TYR A 19 -1.46 2.84 -5.50
N GLN A 20 -1.50 1.55 -5.78
CA GLN A 20 -2.74 0.79 -5.88
C GLN A 20 -2.64 -0.40 -4.94
N ILE A 21 -3.52 -0.42 -3.94
CA ILE A 21 -3.53 -1.42 -2.88
C ILE A 21 -4.84 -2.20 -2.97
N THR A 22 -4.74 -3.52 -2.97
CA THR A 22 -5.89 -4.43 -2.90
C THR A 22 -5.80 -5.20 -1.59
N ALA A 23 -6.79 -5.00 -0.72
CA ALA A 23 -6.96 -5.75 0.50
C ALA A 23 -8.25 -6.56 0.40
N LEU A 24 -8.13 -7.88 0.28
CA LEU A 24 -9.24 -8.80 0.10
C LEU A 24 -9.12 -9.97 1.07
N GLY A 25 -9.88 -9.91 2.16
CA GLY A 25 -9.75 -10.87 3.26
C GLY A 25 -8.34 -10.85 3.83
N SER A 26 -7.64 -11.98 3.75
CA SER A 26 -6.23 -12.11 4.19
C SER A 26 -5.21 -11.75 3.11
N ARG A 27 -5.62 -11.55 1.85
CA ARG A 27 -4.68 -11.25 0.76
C ARG A 27 -4.45 -9.74 0.64
N LEU A 28 -3.17 -9.35 0.64
CA LEU A 28 -2.72 -7.99 0.45
C LEU A 28 -1.81 -7.90 -0.78
N VAL A 29 -2.19 -7.05 -1.74
CA VAL A 29 -1.39 -6.74 -2.93
C VAL A 29 -1.09 -5.25 -2.94
N VAL A 30 0.17 -4.90 -3.16
CA VAL A 30 0.63 -3.51 -3.30
C VAL A 30 1.32 -3.34 -4.65
N ASN A 31 0.83 -2.38 -5.43
CA ASN A 31 1.48 -1.88 -6.62
C ASN A 31 1.97 -0.46 -6.39
N LEU A 32 3.23 -0.19 -6.75
CA LEU A 32 3.84 1.14 -6.72
C LEU A 32 4.28 1.50 -8.13
N ASN A 33 3.76 2.60 -8.66
CA ASN A 33 4.04 3.07 -10.02
C ASN A 33 3.82 2.00 -11.11
N GLY A 34 2.82 1.13 -10.92
CA GLY A 34 2.48 0.04 -11.85
C GLY A 34 3.27 -1.26 -11.64
N THR A 35 4.27 -1.28 -10.77
CA THR A 35 5.01 -2.49 -10.41
C THR A 35 4.43 -3.14 -9.15
N GLN A 36 4.09 -4.43 -9.21
CA GLN A 36 3.69 -5.20 -8.03
C GLN A 36 4.89 -5.42 -7.12
N THR A 37 4.89 -4.76 -5.96
CA THR A 37 5.97 -4.85 -4.98
C THR A 37 5.65 -5.86 -3.88
N VAL A 38 4.37 -6.08 -3.55
CA VAL A 38 3.95 -7.04 -2.52
C VAL A 38 2.74 -7.83 -3.01
N ASP A 39 2.74 -9.14 -2.75
CA ASP A 39 1.58 -10.03 -2.79
C ASP A 39 1.76 -11.05 -1.68
N THR A 40 0.93 -10.96 -0.64
CA THR A 40 1.08 -11.75 0.57
C THR A 40 -0.26 -12.11 1.19
N THR A 41 -0.23 -13.08 2.11
CA THR A 41 -1.39 -13.52 2.89
C THR A 41 -1.08 -13.33 4.37
N ASP A 42 -1.93 -12.59 5.08
CA ASP A 42 -1.88 -12.37 6.52
C ASP A 42 -3.32 -12.28 7.06
N ASP A 43 -3.66 -13.14 8.02
CA ASP A 43 -5.00 -13.23 8.60
C ASP A 43 -5.13 -12.55 9.97
N GLN A 44 -4.08 -11.89 10.45
CA GLN A 44 -4.09 -11.20 11.75
C GLN A 44 -5.19 -10.12 11.82
N PHE A 45 -5.37 -9.36 10.73
CA PHE A 45 -6.39 -8.33 10.61
C PHE A 45 -7.00 -8.32 9.21
N THR A 46 -8.20 -8.88 9.07
CA THR A 46 -8.93 -8.91 7.80
C THR A 46 -9.80 -7.67 7.56
N SER A 47 -9.92 -6.78 8.56
CA SER A 47 -10.64 -5.51 8.46
C SER A 47 -10.08 -4.46 9.42
N GLY A 48 -10.25 -3.18 9.09
CA GLY A 48 -9.78 -2.07 9.90
C GLY A 48 -9.85 -0.72 9.17
N PRO A 49 -9.46 0.38 9.85
CA PRO A 49 -9.42 1.70 9.24
C PRO A 49 -8.26 1.82 8.23
N ILE A 50 -8.44 2.68 7.22
CA ILE A 50 -7.36 3.13 6.33
C ILE A 50 -6.86 4.49 6.84
N ALA A 51 -5.54 4.63 6.96
CA ALA A 51 -4.91 5.85 7.42
C ALA A 51 -3.83 6.34 6.44
N LEU A 52 -3.65 7.66 6.37
CA LEU A 52 -2.51 8.28 5.69
C LEU A 52 -1.47 8.63 6.74
N GLN A 53 -0.38 7.86 6.77
CA GLN A 53 0.69 8.04 7.74
C GLN A 53 1.82 8.92 7.18
N TYR A 54 2.48 9.67 8.07
CA TYR A 54 3.78 10.29 7.83
C TYR A 54 4.72 10.02 9.00
N GLY A 55 6.02 10.00 8.76
CA GLY A 55 7.04 9.92 9.81
C GLY A 55 7.63 11.28 10.14
N ALA A 56 8.12 11.99 9.12
CA ALA A 56 8.72 13.32 9.24
C ALA A 56 8.63 14.08 7.91
N GLY A 57 8.88 15.39 7.96
CA GLY A 57 8.84 16.26 6.79
C GLY A 57 7.41 16.48 6.27
N ILE A 58 7.29 16.82 4.99
CA ILE A 58 6.00 17.08 4.34
C ILE A 58 5.69 15.93 3.37
N VAL A 59 4.59 15.23 3.64
CA VAL A 59 4.00 14.27 2.70
C VAL A 59 2.73 14.88 2.12
N ARG A 60 2.59 14.83 0.80
CA ARG A 60 1.40 15.33 0.09
C ARG A 60 0.64 14.16 -0.50
N PHE A 61 -0.66 14.13 -0.29
CA PHE A 61 -1.57 13.13 -0.85
C PHE A 61 -2.55 13.80 -1.81
N ARG A 62 -2.87 13.13 -2.91
CA ARG A 62 -3.92 13.55 -3.85
C ARG A 62 -4.54 12.31 -4.48
N ASN A 63 -5.75 12.46 -5.02
CA ASN A 63 -6.48 11.38 -5.69
C ASN A 63 -6.67 10.13 -4.80
N VAL A 64 -6.88 10.33 -3.50
CA VAL A 64 -7.17 9.24 -2.55
C VAL A 64 -8.59 8.76 -2.80
N ARG A 65 -8.74 7.51 -3.23
CA ARG A 65 -10.02 6.88 -3.58
C ARG A 65 -10.06 5.49 -2.98
N ILE A 66 -11.23 5.09 -2.50
CA ILE A 66 -11.47 3.76 -1.94
C ILE A 66 -12.68 3.17 -2.67
N ARG A 67 -12.61 1.88 -2.95
CA ARG A 67 -13.71 1.09 -3.49
C ARG A 67 -13.81 -0.18 -2.67
N SER A 68 -15.00 -0.46 -2.13
CA SER A 68 -15.29 -1.74 -1.49
C SER A 68 -15.15 -2.90 -2.49
N LEU A 69 -14.60 -4.00 -2.03
CA LEU A 69 -14.50 -5.25 -2.78
C LEU A 69 -15.52 -6.19 -2.15
N ASP A 70 -16.68 -6.32 -2.79
CA ASP A 70 -17.74 -7.25 -2.37
C ASP A 70 -17.34 -8.71 -2.64
#